data_AF-A0A9W6XLA1-F1
#
_entry.id   AF-A0A9W6XLA1-F1
#
_cell.length_a   1.000
_cell.length_b   1.000
_cell.length_c   1.000
_cell.angle_alpha   90.00
_cell.angle_beta   90.00
_cell.angle_gamma   90.00
#
_symmetry.space_group_name_H-M   'P 1'
#
loop_
_entity.id
_entity.type
_entity.pdbx_description
1 polymer ?
#
loop_
_entity_poly.entity_id
_entity_poly.type
_entity_poly.pdbx_seq_one_letter_code
_entity_poly.pdbx_strand_id
1 'polypeptide(L)'
;MFAVKRGSAQIENAMPPVVKGLGKWKSTGIKHDKNLYKAQLLELVRTHKPAPFYMAVAIATMYGHHVSYTPPYHPELQPIELIWGNMKGWIGRNPAKTIGDLEEMVATSQERIMSKEWKDAYKEVQKEEDKYLCVLEEENIECADASDGEVESNDSDSQAESF
;
A
#
# COMPACT_ATOMS: atom_id res chain seq x y z
N MET A 1 10.11 -5.65 3.86
CA MET A 1 10.05 -6.56 5.01
C MET A 1 8.92 -6.09 5.88
N PHE A 2 7.86 -6.90 5.97
CA PHE A 2 6.70 -6.64 6.83
C PHE A 2 7.15 -6.71 8.30
N ALA A 3 6.74 -5.76 9.14
CA ALA A 3 7.02 -5.80 10.57
C ALA A 3 6.19 -6.94 11.21
N VAL A 4 6.85 -8.06 11.53
CA VAL A 4 6.21 -9.25 12.11
C VAL A 4 6.21 -9.13 13.63
N LYS A 5 5.06 -8.82 14.23
CA LYS A 5 4.82 -9.04 15.66
C LYS A 5 4.25 -10.44 15.84
N ARG A 6 5.02 -11.36 16.43
CA ARG A 6 4.60 -12.76 16.66
C ARG A 6 3.58 -12.81 17.81
N GLY A 7 2.31 -13.04 17.48
CA GLY A 7 1.31 -13.54 18.43
C GLY A 7 1.35 -15.07 18.44
N SER A 8 1.52 -15.67 19.61
CA SER A 8 1.54 -17.12 19.79
C SER A 8 0.12 -17.69 19.72
N ALA A 9 -0.24 -18.32 18.60
CA ALA A 9 -1.37 -19.23 18.54
C ALA A 9 -1.03 -20.36 17.56
N GLN A 10 -0.99 -21.60 18.07
CA GLN A 10 -0.94 -22.79 17.23
C GLN A 10 -2.29 -22.93 16.53
N ILE A 11 -2.30 -22.88 15.21
CA ILE A 11 -3.47 -23.22 14.39
C ILE A 11 -2.99 -24.01 13.17
N GLU A 12 -3.26 -25.30 13.24
CA GLU A 12 -3.21 -26.25 12.14
C GLU A 12 -4.25 -25.80 11.10
N ASN A 13 -3.82 -25.18 10.00
CA ASN A 13 -4.74 -24.69 8.96
C ASN A 13 -4.30 -25.19 7.58
N ALA A 14 -5.05 -26.18 7.08
CA ALA A 14 -5.03 -26.57 5.69
C ALA A 14 -5.33 -25.36 4.78
N MET A 15 -4.59 -25.25 3.68
CA MET A 15 -4.74 -24.23 2.66
C MET A 15 -6.17 -24.26 2.08
N PRO A 16 -6.98 -23.17 2.20
CA PRO A 16 -8.20 -23.07 1.42
C PRO A 16 -7.85 -22.96 -0.07
N PRO A 17 -8.68 -23.52 -0.97
CA PRO A 17 -8.35 -23.63 -2.38
C PRO A 17 -8.08 -22.25 -2.99
N VAL A 18 -6.99 -22.14 -3.75
CA VAL A 18 -6.63 -20.95 -4.52
C VAL A 18 -7.75 -20.66 -5.51
N VAL A 19 -8.61 -19.70 -5.15
CA VAL A 19 -9.63 -19.16 -6.06
C VAL A 19 -8.91 -18.44 -7.19
N LYS A 20 -8.83 -19.12 -8.35
CA LYS A 20 -8.43 -18.53 -9.62
C LYS A 20 -9.40 -17.41 -9.97
N GLY A 21 -8.88 -16.21 -10.22
CA GLY A 21 -9.60 -15.23 -11.02
C GLY A 21 -9.21 -13.80 -10.71
N LEU A 22 -8.53 -13.15 -11.66
CA LEU A 22 -8.75 -11.73 -11.90
C LEU A 22 -10.25 -11.53 -11.99
N GLY A 23 -10.81 -10.78 -11.04
CA GLY A 23 -12.23 -10.52 -10.96
C GLY A 23 -12.72 -9.85 -12.24
N LYS A 24 -13.42 -10.61 -13.08
CA LYS A 24 -14.42 -10.03 -13.97
C LYS A 24 -15.39 -9.28 -13.06
N TRP A 25 -15.58 -7.98 -13.28
CA TRP A 25 -16.63 -7.22 -12.64
C TRP A 25 -17.96 -7.93 -12.90
N LYS A 26 -18.44 -8.68 -11.91
CA LYS A 26 -19.81 -9.19 -11.93
C LYS A 26 -20.66 -7.96 -11.74
N SER A 27 -21.47 -7.59 -12.74
CA SER A 27 -22.52 -6.60 -12.58
C SER A 27 -23.35 -7.02 -11.37
N THR A 28 -23.11 -6.39 -10.22
CA THR A 28 -24.01 -6.46 -9.10
C THR A 28 -25.35 -5.97 -9.67
N GLY A 29 -26.42 -6.74 -9.48
CA GLY A 29 -27.74 -6.44 -10.04
C GLY A 29 -28.42 -5.23 -9.38
N ILE A 30 -27.64 -4.17 -9.14
CA ILE A 30 -28.07 -2.94 -8.50
C ILE A 30 -28.94 -2.21 -9.52
N LYS A 31 -30.25 -2.27 -9.26
CA LYS A 31 -31.21 -1.46 -9.98
C LYS A 31 -30.93 -0.01 -9.67
N HIS A 32 -30.71 0.79 -10.71
CA HIS A 32 -30.53 2.22 -10.62
C HIS A 32 -31.46 2.89 -11.62
N ASP A 33 -31.89 4.10 -11.31
CA ASP A 33 -32.72 4.88 -12.24
C ASP A 33 -31.85 5.36 -13.42
N LYS A 34 -32.41 5.30 -14.63
CA LYS A 34 -31.75 5.75 -15.86
C LYS A 34 -31.57 7.27 -15.90
N ASN A 35 -32.30 8.00 -15.07
CA ASN A 35 -32.23 9.46 -14.96
C ASN A 35 -31.20 9.95 -13.93
N LEU A 36 -30.45 9.05 -13.28
CA LEU A 36 -29.42 9.46 -12.32
C LEU A 36 -28.25 10.13 -13.03
N TYR A 37 -27.81 11.24 -12.47
CA TYR A 37 -26.61 11.93 -12.93
C TYR A 37 -25.34 11.18 -12.50
N LYS A 38 -24.22 11.44 -13.18
CA LYS A 38 -22.93 10.79 -12.91
C LYS A 38 -22.54 10.82 -11.43
N ALA A 39 -22.75 11.94 -10.74
CA ALA A 39 -22.45 12.07 -9.31
C ALA A 39 -23.27 11.09 -8.43
N GLN A 40 -24.56 10.95 -8.71
CA GLN A 40 -25.45 10.03 -7.98
C GLN A 40 -25.11 8.55 -8.27
N LEU A 41 -24.69 8.25 -9.50
CA LEU A 41 -24.20 6.91 -9.86
C LEU A 41 -22.87 6.59 -9.17
N LEU A 42 -21.95 7.56 -9.07
CA LEU A 42 -20.70 7.39 -8.34
C LEU A 42 -20.96 7.14 -6.85
N GLU A 43 -21.87 7.89 -6.24
CA GLU A 43 -22.27 7.66 -4.86
C GLU A 43 -22.84 6.26 -4.66
N LEU A 44 -23.76 5.84 -5.54
CA LEU A 44 -24.32 4.50 -5.51
C LEU A 44 -23.24 3.41 -5.63
N VAL A 45 -22.26 3.61 -6.52
CA VAL A 45 -21.11 2.70 -6.65
C VAL A 45 -20.29 2.69 -5.37
N ARG A 46 -20.00 3.83 -4.75
CA ARG A 46 -19.23 3.91 -3.50
C ARG A 46 -19.94 3.16 -2.37
N THR A 47 -21.25 3.34 -2.21
CA THR A 47 -22.02 2.66 -1.16
C THR A 47 -22.04 1.13 -1.35
N HIS A 48 -22.03 0.65 -2.60
CA HIS A 48 -22.18 -0.78 -2.90
C HIS A 48 -20.88 -1.48 -3.30
N LYS A 49 -19.77 -0.75 -3.39
CA LYS A 49 -18.46 -1.32 -3.74
C LYS A 49 -18.02 -2.21 -2.59
N PRO A 50 -17.82 -3.52 -2.83
CA PRO A 50 -17.30 -4.38 -1.78
C PRO A 50 -15.90 -3.91 -1.38
N ALA A 51 -15.55 -4.13 -0.10
CA ALA A 51 -14.20 -3.88 0.36
C ALA A 51 -13.20 -4.64 -0.53
N PRO A 52 -12.07 -4.01 -0.89
CA PRO A 52 -11.10 -4.65 -1.75
C PRO A 52 -10.53 -5.90 -1.08
N PHE A 53 -10.48 -7.01 -1.82
CA PHE A 53 -9.91 -8.26 -1.35
C PHE A 53 -8.56 -8.52 -2.02
N TYR A 54 -7.51 -8.62 -1.22
CA TYR A 54 -6.14 -8.85 -1.69
C TYR A 54 -5.65 -10.24 -1.25
N MET A 55 -5.29 -11.07 -2.23
CA MET A 55 -4.81 -12.43 -1.97
C MET A 55 -3.56 -12.44 -1.08
N ALA A 56 -2.64 -11.50 -1.27
CA ALA A 56 -1.43 -11.38 -0.45
C ALA A 56 -1.75 -11.15 1.03
N VAL A 57 -2.76 -10.33 1.33
CA VAL A 57 -3.23 -10.06 2.71
C VAL A 57 -3.87 -11.29 3.30
N ALA A 58 -4.74 -11.97 2.53
CA ALA A 58 -5.37 -13.21 2.97
C ALA A 58 -4.34 -14.27 3.35
N ILE A 59 -3.32 -14.48 2.51
CA ILE A 59 -2.21 -15.39 2.79
C ILE A 59 -1.46 -14.95 4.05
N ALA A 60 -1.06 -13.68 4.17
CA ALA A 60 -0.37 -13.18 5.36
C ALA A 60 -1.18 -13.42 6.64
N THR A 61 -2.48 -13.13 6.63
CA THR A 61 -3.39 -13.34 7.76
C THR A 61 -3.54 -14.82 8.11
N MET A 62 -3.59 -15.72 7.13
CA MET A 62 -3.61 -17.18 7.39
C MET A 62 -2.39 -17.65 8.19
N TYR A 63 -1.23 -17.03 7.99
CA TYR A 63 0.00 -17.29 8.76
C TYR A 63 0.11 -16.45 10.04
N GLY A 64 -0.97 -15.78 10.47
CA GLY A 64 -0.99 -14.97 11.69
C GLY A 64 -0.27 -13.63 11.56
N HIS A 65 -0.07 -13.12 10.34
CA HIS A 65 0.55 -11.82 10.09
C HIS A 65 -0.49 -10.75 9.78
N HIS A 66 -0.26 -9.56 10.33
CA HIS A 66 -1.00 -8.35 9.98
C HIS A 66 -0.22 -7.58 8.90
N VAL A 67 -0.94 -7.05 7.90
CA VAL A 67 -0.35 -6.26 6.82
C VAL A 67 -0.65 -4.79 7.07
N SER A 68 0.39 -4.01 7.29
CA SER A 68 0.34 -2.55 7.35
C SER A 68 0.65 -1.95 5.98
N TYR A 69 -0.04 -0.87 5.63
CA TYR A 69 0.18 -0.13 4.40
C TYR A 69 0.84 1.21 4.72
N THR A 70 1.81 1.60 3.89
CA THR A 70 2.34 2.96 3.88
C THR A 70 1.59 3.78 2.83
N PRO A 71 1.41 5.09 3.03
CA PRO A 71 0.87 5.95 2.00
C PRO A 71 1.72 5.88 0.70
N PRO A 72 1.10 6.09 -0.48
CA PRO A 72 1.82 6.09 -1.76
C PRO A 72 2.89 7.18 -1.79
N TYR A 73 4.03 6.92 -2.46
CA TYR A 73 5.14 7.88 -2.62
C TYR A 73 5.93 8.24 -1.35
N HIS A 74 5.81 7.44 -0.29
CA HIS A 74 6.56 7.61 0.95
C HIS A 74 7.55 6.45 1.20
N PRO A 75 8.58 6.27 0.36
CA PRO A 75 9.57 5.19 0.52
C PRO A 75 10.38 5.30 1.82
N GLU A 76 10.50 6.50 2.39
CA GLU A 76 11.14 6.76 3.67
C GLU A 76 10.45 6.05 4.85
N LEU A 77 9.16 5.72 4.72
CA LEU A 77 8.40 4.95 5.70
C LEU A 77 8.55 3.43 5.53
N GLN A 78 9.37 2.98 4.57
CA GLN A 78 9.53 1.57 4.23
C GLN A 78 10.94 1.11 4.62
N PRO A 79 11.11 0.37 5.75
CA PRO A 79 12.44 -0.04 6.22
C PRO A 79 13.25 -0.85 5.20
N ILE A 80 12.58 -1.52 4.26
CA ILE A 80 13.24 -2.28 3.20
C ILE A 80 14.01 -1.39 2.22
N GLU A 81 13.56 -0.16 1.99
CA GLU A 81 14.24 0.78 1.10
C GLU A 81 15.58 1.23 1.68
N LEU A 82 15.66 1.39 3.01
CA LEU A 82 16.91 1.69 3.72
C LEU A 82 17.90 0.52 3.64
N ILE A 83 17.43 -0.70 3.89
CA ILE A 83 18.27 -1.91 3.78
C ILE A 83 18.75 -2.10 2.33
N TRP A 84 17.85 -1.91 1.36
CA TRP A 84 18.19 -2.00 -0.05
C TRP A 84 19.17 -0.90 -0.47
N GLY A 85 19.02 0.31 0.06
CA GLY A 85 19.98 1.40 -0.09
C GLY A 85 21.38 1.02 0.39
N ASN A 86 21.49 0.36 1.54
CA ASN A 86 22.77 -0.13 2.06
C ASN A 86 23.42 -1.18 1.14
N MET A 87 22.63 -2.15 0.67
CA MET A 87 23.10 -3.18 -0.27
C MET A 87 23.56 -2.56 -1.58
N LYS A 88 22.73 -1.70 -2.19
CA LYS A 88 23.07 -0.97 -3.42
C LYS A 88 24.31 -0.10 -3.26
N GLY A 89 24.47 0.58 -2.13
CA GLY A 89 25.65 1.40 -1.85
C GLY A 89 26.93 0.55 -1.76
N TRP A 90 26.83 -0.69 -1.31
CA TRP A 90 27.96 -1.63 -1.33
C TRP A 90 28.30 -2.10 -2.75
N ILE A 91 27.29 -2.49 -3.53
CA ILE A 91 27.48 -2.90 -4.92
C ILE A 91 28.01 -1.75 -5.79
N GLY A 92 27.48 -0.54 -5.60
CA GLY A 92 27.85 0.64 -6.37
C GLY A 92 29.31 1.09 -6.14
N ARG A 93 29.91 0.74 -5.01
CA ARG A 93 31.34 1.02 -4.75
C ARG A 93 32.28 0.15 -5.60
N ASN A 94 31.83 -1.03 -6.03
CA ASN A 94 32.58 -1.93 -6.89
C ASN A 94 31.61 -2.58 -7.89
N PRO A 95 31.18 -1.86 -8.94
CA PRO A 95 30.10 -2.32 -9.80
C PRO A 95 30.42 -3.65 -10.48
N ALA A 96 29.45 -4.55 -10.48
CA ALA A 96 29.51 -5.82 -11.17
C ALA A 96 29.70 -5.63 -12.69
N LYS A 97 30.47 -6.51 -13.32
CA LYS A 97 30.74 -6.47 -14.77
C LYS A 97 29.85 -7.43 -15.55
N THR A 98 29.39 -8.49 -14.90
CA THR A 98 28.48 -9.48 -15.45
C THR A 98 27.29 -9.71 -14.52
N ILE A 99 26.25 -10.37 -15.03
CA ILE A 99 25.08 -10.73 -14.20
C ILE A 99 25.43 -11.76 -13.14
N GLY A 100 26.35 -12.70 -13.44
CA GLY A 100 26.81 -13.68 -12.46
C GLY A 100 27.56 -13.02 -11.30
N ASP A 101 28.44 -12.06 -11.61
CA ASP A 101 29.12 -11.28 -10.56
C ASP A 101 28.09 -10.49 -9.74
N LEU A 102 27.05 -9.94 -10.37
CA LEU A 102 26.00 -9.19 -9.68
C LEU A 102 25.21 -10.09 -8.72
N GLU A 103 24.86 -11.31 -9.13
CA GLU A 103 24.18 -12.29 -8.27
C GLU A 103 25.01 -12.63 -7.04
N GLU A 104 26.30 -12.92 -7.21
CA GLU A 104 27.24 -13.19 -6.10
C GLU A 104 27.38 -11.98 -5.17
N MET A 105 27.46 -10.77 -5.74
CA MET A 105 27.52 -9.53 -4.99
C MET A 105 26.24 -9.26 -4.20
N VAL A 106 25.06 -9.51 -4.78
CA VAL A 106 23.78 -9.35 -4.06
C VAL A 106 23.73 -10.32 -2.88
N ALA A 107 24.07 -11.60 -3.09
CA ALA A 107 24.12 -12.60 -2.02
C ALA A 107 25.09 -12.20 -0.90
N THR A 108 26.32 -11.80 -1.26
CA THR A 108 27.32 -11.33 -0.29
C THR A 108 26.87 -10.08 0.47
N SER A 109 26.17 -9.16 -0.22
CA SER A 109 25.65 -7.94 0.42
C SER A 109 24.50 -8.25 1.39
N GLN A 110 23.69 -9.26 1.09
CA GLN A 110 22.61 -9.73 1.96
C GLN A 110 23.16 -10.33 3.26
N GLU A 111 24.21 -11.16 3.18
CA GLU A 111 24.86 -11.75 4.36
C GLU A 111 25.50 -10.72 5.29
N ARG A 112 25.86 -9.55 4.76
CA ARG A 112 26.41 -8.42 5.53
C ARG A 112 25.34 -7.66 6.33
N ILE A 113 24.06 -7.79 5.98
CA ILE A 113 22.98 -7.14 6.71
C ILE A 113 22.70 -7.93 7.99
N MET A 114 23.11 -7.39 9.13
CA MET A 114 22.90 -8.00 10.43
C MET A 114 21.64 -7.42 11.11
N SER A 115 21.28 -8.00 12.25
CA SER A 115 20.16 -7.53 13.08
C SER A 115 20.30 -6.07 13.50
N LYS A 116 21.52 -5.51 13.52
CA LYS A 116 21.76 -4.11 13.87
C LYS A 116 21.22 -3.19 12.78
N GLU A 117 21.53 -3.45 11.52
CA GLU A 117 21.10 -2.67 10.37
C GLU A 117 19.57 -2.63 10.26
N TRP A 118 18.91 -3.76 10.53
CA TRP A 118 17.44 -3.82 10.60
C TRP A 118 16.86 -2.96 11.73
N LYS A 119 17.47 -3.00 12.91
CA LYS A 119 17.05 -2.17 14.05
C LYS A 119 17.28 -0.69 13.78
N ASP A 120 18.40 -0.34 13.14
CA ASP A 120 18.73 1.03 12.79
C ASP A 120 17.76 1.56 11.72
N ALA A 121 17.45 0.76 10.69
CA ALA A 121 16.44 1.09 9.68
C ALA A 121 15.05 1.28 10.31
N TYR A 122 14.65 0.41 11.22
CA TYR A 122 13.37 0.55 11.93
C TYR A 122 13.30 1.85 12.74
N LYS A 123 14.36 2.18 13.50
CA LYS A 123 14.41 3.45 14.25
C LYS A 123 14.36 4.68 13.35
N GLU A 124 14.96 4.62 12.17
CA GLU A 124 14.93 5.74 11.23
C GLU A 124 13.52 5.96 10.67
N VAL A 125 12.84 4.87 10.32
CA VAL A 125 11.42 4.93 9.92
C VAL A 125 10.55 5.50 11.03
N GLN A 126 10.76 5.09 12.29
CA GLN A 126 10.01 5.65 13.42
C GLN A 126 10.20 7.17 13.57
N LYS A 127 11.42 7.68 13.39
CA LYS A 127 11.65 9.13 13.43
C LYS A 127 10.91 9.85 12.30
N GLU A 128 10.79 9.22 11.15
CA GLU A 128 10.08 9.79 10.01
C GLU A 128 8.56 9.75 10.23
N GLU A 129 8.04 8.65 10.79
CA GLU A 129 6.65 8.56 11.26
C GLU A 129 6.34 9.67 12.28
N ASP A 130 7.21 9.89 13.27
CA ASP A 130 7.04 10.94 14.28
C ASP A 130 6.96 12.33 13.65
N LYS A 131 7.77 12.62 12.62
CA LYS A 131 7.70 13.91 11.90
C LYS A 131 6.34 14.11 11.24
N TYR A 132 5.82 13.09 10.55
CA TYR A 132 4.51 13.17 9.92
C TYR A 132 3.40 13.37 10.96
N LEU A 133 3.48 12.68 12.09
CA LEU A 133 2.52 12.85 13.19
C LEU A 133 2.55 14.26 13.77
N CYS A 134 3.74 14.84 14.00
CA CYS A 134 3.86 16.22 14.48
C CYS A 134 3.20 17.22 13.52
N VAL A 135 3.40 17.08 12.22
CA VAL A 135 2.77 17.97 11.21
C VAL A 135 1.25 17.85 11.24
N LEU A 136 0.70 16.62 11.32
CA LEU A 136 -0.74 16.41 11.38
C LEU A 136 -1.38 17.02 12.64
N GLU A 137 -0.68 16.94 13.78
CA GLU A 137 -1.11 17.57 15.04
C GLU A 137 -1.08 19.11 14.94
N GLU A 138 -0.04 19.68 14.32
CA GLU A 138 0.09 21.13 14.13
C GLU A 138 -0.96 21.69 13.16
N GLU A 139 -1.28 20.96 12.09
CA GLU A 139 -2.28 21.38 11.10
C GLU A 139 -3.72 21.05 11.53
N ASN A 140 -3.91 20.38 12.68
CA ASN A 140 -5.19 19.93 13.21
C ASN A 140 -6.02 19.16 12.16
N ILE A 141 -5.33 18.40 11.31
CA ILE A 141 -5.94 17.61 10.25
C ILE A 141 -6.45 16.30 10.87
N GLU A 142 -7.77 16.17 11.00
CA GLU A 142 -8.37 14.87 11.31
C GLU A 142 -8.11 13.91 10.15
N CYS A 143 -7.61 12.72 10.45
CA CYS A 143 -7.55 11.62 9.50
C CYS A 143 -8.97 11.31 9.01
N ALA A 144 -9.32 11.82 7.84
CA ALA A 144 -10.52 11.39 7.14
C ALA A 144 -10.34 9.91 6.76
N ASP A 145 -10.91 9.01 7.56
CA ASP A 145 -11.14 7.63 7.13
C ASP A 145 -11.79 7.68 5.74
N ALA A 146 -11.19 6.97 4.77
CA ALA A 146 -11.42 7.10 3.34
C ALA A 146 -12.91 7.28 2.94
N SER A 147 -13.38 8.52 2.93
CA SER A 147 -14.48 8.99 2.10
C SER A 147 -13.86 9.90 1.05
N ASP A 148 -13.41 9.27 -0.03
CA ASP A 148 -12.76 9.89 -1.19
C ASP A 148 -13.49 11.15 -1.70
N GLY A 149 -12.75 12.17 -2.13
CA GLY A 149 -13.16 13.09 -3.20
C GLY A 149 -14.22 14.16 -2.90
N GLU A 150 -13.80 15.28 -2.33
CA GLU A 150 -14.27 16.58 -2.81
C GLU A 150 -13.51 16.89 -4.11
N VAL A 151 -14.23 16.92 -5.23
CA VAL A 151 -13.78 17.60 -6.45
C VAL A 151 -14.76 18.71 -6.73
N GLU A 152 -14.39 19.93 -6.34
CA GLU A 152 -15.07 21.12 -6.83
C GLU A 152 -14.75 21.26 -8.32
N SER A 153 -15.76 21.02 -9.16
CA SER A 153 -15.76 21.47 -10.56
C SER A 153 -16.87 22.50 -10.72
N ASN A 154 -16.50 23.77 -10.54
CA ASN A 154 -17.26 24.88 -11.09
C ASN A 154 -17.13 24.81 -12.62
N ASP A 155 -18.19 24.37 -13.30
CA ASP A 155 -18.35 24.63 -14.73
C ASP A 155 -19.69 25.35 -14.89
N SER A 156 -19.61 26.67 -14.98
CA SER A 156 -20.76 27.56 -15.14
C SER A 156 -21.40 27.30 -16.50
N ASP A 157 -22.63 26.77 -16.46
CA ASP A 157 -23.52 26.69 -17.61
C ASP A 157 -23.90 28.10 -18.06
N SER A 158 -23.67 28.41 -19.33
CA SER A 158 -24.23 29.59 -19.99
C SER A 158 -25.03 29.10 -21.20
N GLN A 159 -26.32 28.86 -20.94
CA GLN A 159 -27.33 28.74 -21.98
C GLN A 159 -27.76 30.10 -22.52
N ALA A 160 -28.41 30.02 -23.69
CA ALA A 160 -29.23 30.99 -24.42
C ALA A 160 -28.44 31.90 -25.38
N GLU A 161 -28.84 32.09 -26.64
CA GLU A 161 -30.18 32.36 -27.17
C GLU A 161 -30.28 32.05 -28.69
N SER A 162 -31.51 31.72 -29.10
CA SER A 162 -32.23 31.95 -30.37
C SER A 162 -31.50 32.46 -31.64
N PHE A 163 -31.68 31.72 -32.75
CA PHE A 163 -32.53 32.09 -33.90
C PHE A 163 -32.69 30.88 -34.86
#